data_AF-A0A820YYT1-F1
#
_entry.id   AF-A0A820YYT1-F1
#
_cell.length_a   1.000
_cell.length_b   1.000
_cell.length_c   1.000
_cell.angle_alpha   90.00
_cell.angle_beta   90.00
_cell.angle_gamma   90.00
#
_symmetry.space_group_name_H-M   'P 1'
#
loop_
_entity.id
_entity.type
_entity.pdbx_description
1 polymer ?
#
loop_
_entity_poly.entity_id
_entity_poly.type
_entity_poly.pdbx_seq_one_letter_code
_entity_poly.pdbx_strand_id
1 'polypeptide(L)' 'RHVFRNVVQTALMRAVRYSSTFEVFNYELRRIRLLLLYNSYPLNYINEQFRRFFLDFMSSSSALLPLINDENQYFVLR' A
#
# COMPACT_ATOMS: atom_id res chain seq x y z
N ARG A 1 -10.77 -4.20 23.45
CA ARG A 1 -10.13 -3.33 22.43
C ARG A 1 -9.82 -4.18 21.20
N HIS A 2 -10.80 -4.38 20.30
CA HIS A 2 -10.58 -5.15 19.07
C HIS A 2 -9.86 -4.27 18.06
N VAL A 3 -8.54 -4.44 17.96
CA VAL A 3 -7.73 -3.75 16.97
C VAL A 3 -8.02 -4.41 15.63
N PHE A 4 -8.53 -3.64 14.67
CA PHE A 4 -8.69 -3.98 13.26
C PHE A 4 -7.32 -4.17 12.56
N ARG A 5 -6.43 -4.95 13.17
CA ARG A 5 -5.00 -5.07 12.84
C ARG A 5 -4.77 -5.53 11.40
N ASN A 6 -5.74 -6.24 10.82
CA ASN A 6 -5.61 -6.86 9.50
C ASN A 6 -6.41 -6.14 8.41
N VAL A 7 -7.13 -5.05 8.70
CA VAL A 7 -7.98 -4.39 7.69
C VAL A 7 -7.14 -3.78 6.57
N VAL A 8 -6.06 -3.07 6.91
CA VAL A 8 -5.15 -2.48 5.93
C VAL A 8 -4.49 -3.56 5.08
N GLN A 9 -3.93 -4.59 5.72
CA GLN A 9 -3.25 -5.68 5.03
C GLN A 9 -4.19 -6.47 4.12
N THR A 10 -5.42 -6.72 4.56
CA THR A 10 -6.44 -7.40 3.74
C THR A 10 -6.84 -6.55 2.54
N ALA A 11 -7.00 -5.23 2.71
CA ALA A 11 -7.31 -4.32 1.62
C ALA A 11 -6.19 -4.30 0.57
N LEU A 12 -4.94 -4.24 1.01
CA LEU A 12 -3.77 -4.27 0.13
C LEU A 12 -3.63 -5.60 -0.63
N MET A 13 -3.81 -6.75 0.05
CA MET A 13 -3.83 -8.07 -0.61
C MET A 13 -4.95 -8.19 -1.64
N ARG A 14 -6.13 -7.64 -1.35
CA ARG A 14 -7.23 -7.60 -2.33
C ARG A 14 -6.88 -6.72 -3.52
N ALA A 15 -6.27 -5.55 -3.30
CA ALA A 15 -5.83 -4.70 -4.38
C ALA A 15 -4.87 -5.44 -5.31
N VAL A 16 -3.87 -6.15 -4.77
CA VAL A 16 -2.98 -6.98 -5.59
C VAL A 16 -3.72 -8.07 -6.34
N ARG A 17 -4.61 -8.80 -5.66
CA ARG A 17 -5.29 -9.97 -6.25
C ARG A 17 -6.29 -9.61 -7.35
N TYR A 18 -6.99 -8.49 -7.21
CA TYR A 18 -8.06 -8.09 -8.12
C TYR A 18 -7.63 -7.08 -9.18
N SER A 19 -6.42 -6.53 -9.08
CA SER A 19 -5.91 -5.63 -10.11
C SER A 19 -5.37 -6.41 -11.28
N SER A 20 -6.00 -6.28 -12.45
CA SER A 20 -5.58 -6.92 -13.68
C SER A 20 -4.39 -6.22 -14.34
N THR A 21 -4.17 -4.93 -14.04
CA THR A 21 -3.07 -4.13 -14.56
C THR A 21 -2.42 -3.31 -13.44
N PHE A 22 -1.18 -2.87 -13.71
CA PHE A 22 -0.43 -2.04 -12.79
C PHE A 22 -1.10 -0.69 -12.50
N GLU A 23 -1.72 -0.08 -13.51
CA GLU A 23 -2.44 1.19 -13.36
C GLU A 23 -3.64 1.07 -12.42
N VAL A 24 -4.43 -0.01 -12.57
CA VAL A 24 -5.56 -0.30 -11.69
C VAL A 24 -5.10 -0.56 -10.26
N PHE A 25 -3.96 -1.25 -10.10
CA PHE A 25 -3.36 -1.46 -8.79
C PHE A 25 -2.96 -0.15 -8.11
N ASN A 26 -2.29 0.75 -8.83
CA ASN A 26 -1.92 2.06 -8.29
C ASN A 26 -3.13 2.92 -7.93
N TYR A 27 -4.18 2.86 -8.73
CA TYR A 27 -5.43 3.55 -8.43
C TYR A 27 -6.04 3.03 -7.11
N GLU A 28 -6.13 1.71 -6.95
CA GLU A 28 -6.63 1.10 -5.71
C GLU A 28 -5.75 1.41 -4.50
N LEU A 29 -4.42 1.43 -4.64
CA LEU A 29 -3.51 1.85 -3.56
C LEU A 29 -3.79 3.28 -3.09
N ARG A 30 -3.92 4.23 -4.02
CA ARG A 30 -4.25 5.63 -3.70
C ARG A 30 -5.61 5.72 -3.02
N ARG A 31 -6.60 4.98 -3.52
CA ARG A 31 -7.96 4.92 -2.96
C ARG A 31 -7.96 4.37 -1.53
N ILE A 32 -7.24 3.28 -1.25
CA ILE A 32 -7.10 2.71 0.09
C ILE A 32 -6.43 3.71 1.04
N ARG A 33 -5.36 4.38 0.59
CA ARG A 33 -4.67 5.40 1.38
C ARG A 33 -5.59 6.57 1.75
N LEU A 34 -6.36 7.07 0.79
CA LEU A 34 -7.35 8.13 1.02
C LEU A 34 -8.46 7.69 1.98
N LEU A 35 -8.98 6.46 1.83
CA LEU A 35 -9.99 5.92 2.75
C LEU A 35 -9.46 5.84 4.19
N LEU A 36 -8.22 5.41 4.38
CA LEU A 36 -7.61 5.36 5.72
C LEU A 36 -7.44 6.76 6.32
N LEU A 37 -7.00 7.74 5.52
CA LEU A 37 -6.92 9.14 5.96
C LEU A 37 -8.30 9.68 6.33
N TYR A 38 -9.32 9.42 5.53
CA TYR A 38 -10.70 9.84 5.80
C TYR A 38 -11.26 9.21 7.09
N ASN A 39 -10.89 7.96 7.37
CA ASN A 39 -11.24 7.28 8.62
C ASN A 39 -10.34 7.70 9.81
N SER A 40 -9.61 8.82 9.69
CA SER A 40 -8.77 9.38 10.76
C SER A 40 -7.67 8.43 11.27
N TYR A 41 -7.19 7.52 10.42
CA TYR A 41 -5.99 6.75 10.75
C TYR A 41 -4.76 7.66 10.74
N PRO A 42 -3.84 7.53 11.71
CA PRO A 42 -2.62 8.33 11.73
C PRO A 42 -1.77 8.10 10.48
N LEU A 43 -1.27 9.17 9.86
CA LEU A 43 -0.43 9.07 8.65
C LEU A 43 0.78 8.14 8.85
N ASN A 44 1.44 8.24 10.01
CA ASN A 44 2.59 7.38 10.35
C ASN A 44 2.19 5.90 10.41
N TYR A 45 0.99 5.60 10.90
CA TYR A 45 0.48 4.23 10.92
C TYR A 45 0.21 3.72 9.50
N ILE A 46 -0.42 4.53 8.65
CA ILE A 46 -0.69 4.17 7.25
C ILE A 46 0.61 3.89 6.50
N ASN A 47 1.59 4.79 6.59
CA ASN A 47 2.89 4.63 5.94
C ASN A 47 3.59 3.36 6.42
N GLU A 48 3.54 3.06 7.72
CA GLU A 48 4.16 1.86 8.28
C GLU A 48 3.49 0.57 7.78
N GLN A 49 2.16 0.54 7.66
CA GLN A 49 1.44 -0.62 7.12
C GLN A 49 1.75 -0.86 5.64
N PHE A 50 1.77 0.20 4.83
CA PHE A 50 2.12 0.11 3.42
C PHE A 50 3.58 -0.34 3.24
N ARG A 51 4.51 0.26 4.01
CA ARG A 51 5.92 -0.14 3.99
C ARG A 51 6.10 -1.62 4.31
N ARG A 52 5.48 -2.11 5.39
CA ARG A 52 5.53 -3.54 5.77
C ARG A 52 4.97 -4.43 4.67
N PHE A 53 3.82 -4.06 4.12
CA PHE A 53 3.22 -4.79 3.02
C PHE A 53 4.17 -4.91 1.83
N PHE A 54 4.77 -3.81 1.38
CA PHE A 54 5.69 -3.85 0.26
C PHE A 54 7.00 -4.56 0.59
N LEU A 55 7.53 -4.45 1.81
CA LEU A 55 8.73 -5.20 2.22
C LEU A 55 8.49 -6.72 2.24
N ASP A 56 7.37 -7.15 2.81
CA ASP A 56 6.98 -8.56 2.87
C ASP A 56 6.68 -9.11 1.46
N PHE A 57 6.02 -8.29 0.63
CA PHE A 57 5.65 -8.66 -0.74
C PHE A 57 6.85 -8.64 -1.70
N MET A 58 7.78 -7.70 -1.55
CA MET A 58 9.05 -7.63 -2.29
C MET A 58 9.97 -8.80 -1.99
N SER A 59 10.05 -9.20 -0.71
CA SER A 59 10.84 -10.38 -0.31
C SER A 59 10.30 -11.68 -0.91
N SER A 60 9.00 -11.69 -1.25
CA SER A 60 8.29 -12.85 -1.78
C SER A 60 8.11 -12.83 -3.31
N SER A 61 8.22 -11.67 -3.96
CA SER A 61 7.84 -11.48 -5.36
C SER A 61 8.81 -10.54 -6.08
N SER A 62 9.75 -11.12 -6.85
CA SER A 62 10.72 -10.40 -7.71
C SER A 62 10.08 -9.60 -8.85
N ALA A 63 8.78 -9.72 -9.07
CA ALA A 63 8.04 -9.09 -10.16
C ALA A 63 7.74 -7.59 -9.97
N LEU A 64 7.94 -7.03 -8.76
CA LEU A 64 7.58 -5.65 -8.43
C LEU A 64 8.77 -4.70 -8.24
N LEU A 65 10.01 -5.15 -8.50
CA LEU A 65 11.21 -4.29 -8.50
C LEU A 65 11.06 -2.97 -9.29
N PRO A 66 10.29 -2.89 -10.41
CA PRO A 66 10.03 -1.62 -11.09
C PRO A 66 9.28 -0.58 -10.25
N LEU A 67 8.48 -0.97 -9.24
CA LEU A 67 7.73 -0.03 -8.38
C LEU A 67 8.65 0.86 -7.53
N ILE A 68 9.80 0.36 -7.09
CA ILE A 68 10.71 1.12 -6.21
C ILE A 68 11.35 2.29 -6.97
N ASN A 69 11.61 2.13 -8.27
CA ASN A 69 12.19 3.22 -9.07
C ASN A 69 11.24 4.41 -9.20
N ASP A 70 9.92 4.18 -9.20
CA ASP A 70 8.93 5.27 -9.16
C ASP A 70 8.64 5.74 -7.73
N GLU A 71 8.68 4.89 -6.71
CA GLU A 71 8.47 5.33 -5.31
C GLU A 71 9.56 6.29 -4.82
N ASN A 72 10.80 6.17 -5.30
CA ASN A 72 11.86 7.16 -5.03
C ASN A 72 11.52 8.57 -5.56
N GLN A 73 10.58 8.71 -6.50
CA GLN A 73 10.10 10.02 -6.95
C GLN A 73 9.07 10.63 -5.97
N TYR A 74 8.37 9.81 -5.18
CA TYR A 74 7.37 10.29 -4.23
C TYR A 74 7.96 10.72 -2.88
N PHE A 75 9.21 10.34 -2.57
CA PHE A 75 9.94 10.83 -1.39
C PHE A 75 10.64 12.19 -1.61
N VAL A 76 10.66 12.72 -2.84
CA VAL A 76 11.30 14.00 -3.20
C VAL A 76 10.33 15.19 -3.21
N LEU A 77 9.02 14.96 -3.02
CA LEU A 77 8.06 16.05 -2.79
C LEU A 77 8.13 16.51 -1.32
N ARG A 78 9.20 17.21 -0.99
CA ARG A 78 9.34 18.06 0.18
C ARG A 78 9.21 19.52 -0.23
#